data_AF-A0A1Q9S885-F1
#
_entry.id   AF-A0A1Q9S885-F1
#
_cell.length_a   1.000
_cell.length_b   1.000
_cell.length_c   1.000
_cell.angle_alpha   90.00
_cell.angle_beta   90.00
_cell.angle_gamma   90.00
#
_symmetry.space_group_name_H-M   'P 1'
#
loop_
_entity.id
_entity.type
_entity.pdbx_description
1 polymer ?
#
loop_
_entity_poly.entity_id
_entity_poly.type
_entity_poly.pdbx_seq_one_letter_code
_entity_poly.pdbx_strand_id
1 'polypeptide(L)'
;MREAFAEGRIVRTWPMRGTLHLVPAEELRAWLAVLGPRTVSATAARRRELGVDERLDAARETALAALRHGPQPRERLHAAWEEAGLLGAPGRAYHLMLALHLDATLCMGPLAAGARDQLVVPVADWVPETGEAPGRAPAPGAPPVVVRWVRRYLRSHGPASVADAARWAALPRATVRAAVAVLDDVVAVHDARGQELWCAPEVLGAAVRADRRAAGVHLLPPFDEYVLGYGDRSHVLAGRHAARIVPGANGVFKPTVVAGGRVVGTWGRSRRASSPGLVLEPFEELSATRRRTAERAFARLPVL
;
A
#
# COMPACT_ATOMS: atom_id res chain seq x y z
N MET A 1 5.89 10.06 -11.87
CA MET A 1 6.20 8.98 -10.91
C MET A 1 7.69 8.64 -10.88
N ARG A 2 8.34 8.30 -12.01
CA ARG A 2 9.80 8.03 -12.03
C ARG A 2 10.61 9.18 -11.45
N GLU A 3 10.32 10.39 -11.90
CA GLU A 3 10.89 11.65 -11.39
C GLU A 3 10.69 11.79 -9.87
N ALA A 4 9.48 11.53 -9.35
CA ALA A 4 9.21 11.60 -7.91
C ALA A 4 10.03 10.60 -7.08
N PHE A 5 10.35 9.43 -7.63
CA PHE A 5 11.30 8.50 -7.00
C PHE A 5 12.74 8.99 -7.10
N ALA A 6 13.13 9.53 -8.27
CA ALA A 6 14.48 10.05 -8.51
C ALA A 6 14.83 11.25 -7.63
N GLU A 7 13.85 12.11 -7.36
CA GLU A 7 13.97 13.29 -6.49
C GLU A 7 13.75 12.96 -5.00
N GLY A 8 13.52 11.70 -4.64
CA GLY A 8 13.30 11.31 -3.25
C GLY A 8 12.02 11.87 -2.62
N ARG A 9 11.03 12.32 -3.42
CA ARG A 9 9.71 12.76 -2.89
C ARG A 9 8.86 11.59 -2.42
N ILE A 10 8.99 10.45 -3.10
CA ILE A 10 8.33 9.20 -2.73
C ILE A 10 9.35 8.07 -2.68
N VAL A 11 9.11 7.12 -1.77
CA VAL A 11 9.91 5.90 -1.62
C VAL A 11 8.98 4.71 -1.40
N ARG A 12 9.53 3.48 -1.44
CA ARG A 12 8.81 2.28 -1.02
C ARG A 12 9.41 1.67 0.24
N THR A 13 8.53 1.24 1.13
CA THR A 13 8.85 0.48 2.36
C THR A 13 7.63 -0.33 2.81
N TRP A 14 7.70 -0.96 3.98
CA TRP A 14 6.66 -1.85 4.54
C TRP A 14 5.92 -1.23 5.75
N PRO A 15 5.07 -0.19 5.56
CA PRO A 15 4.33 0.41 6.66
C PRO A 15 3.07 -0.42 6.97
N MET A 16 1.91 -0.02 6.46
CA MET A 16 0.60 -0.63 6.71
C MET A 16 0.63 -2.14 6.41
N ARG A 17 0.16 -2.93 7.38
CA ARG A 17 -0.04 -4.40 7.27
C ARG A 17 1.22 -5.20 6.92
N GLY A 18 2.41 -4.61 6.99
CA GLY A 18 3.64 -5.26 6.55
C GLY A 18 3.66 -5.57 5.05
N THR A 19 2.92 -4.81 4.23
CA THR A 19 2.97 -4.89 2.78
C THR A 19 3.68 -3.68 2.18
N LEU A 20 4.24 -3.85 0.99
CA LEU A 20 4.99 -2.78 0.35
C LEU A 20 4.06 -1.66 -0.13
N HIS A 21 4.36 -0.41 0.24
CA HIS A 21 3.58 0.77 -0.15
C HIS A 21 4.49 1.86 -0.69
N LEU A 22 3.92 2.73 -1.55
CA LEU A 22 4.49 4.05 -1.80
C LEU A 22 4.19 4.93 -0.59
N VAL A 23 5.19 5.66 -0.10
CA VAL A 23 5.02 6.66 0.95
C VAL A 23 5.72 7.96 0.56
N PRO A 24 5.23 9.13 1.00
CA PRO A 24 6.03 10.35 1.00
C PRO A 24 7.30 10.10 1.81
N ALA A 25 8.46 10.45 1.26
CA ALA A 25 9.73 10.15 1.91
C ALA A 25 9.81 10.81 3.29
N GLU A 26 9.42 12.08 3.38
CA GLU A 26 9.42 12.89 4.61
C GLU A 26 8.64 12.28 5.79
N GLU A 27 7.68 11.40 5.50
CA GLU A 27 6.82 10.73 6.49
C GLU A 27 7.33 9.32 6.85
N LEU A 28 8.29 8.77 6.11
CA LEU A 28 8.72 7.37 6.23
C LEU A 28 9.05 6.99 7.67
N ARG A 29 9.89 7.79 8.34
CA ARG A 29 10.35 7.49 9.71
C ARG A 29 9.17 7.52 10.69
N ALA A 30 8.36 8.57 10.63
CA ALA A 30 7.21 8.73 11.51
C ALA A 30 6.17 7.62 11.31
N TRP A 31 5.89 7.25 10.07
CA TRP A 31 4.93 6.19 9.74
C TRP A 31 5.45 4.83 10.18
N LEU A 32 6.71 4.50 9.94
CA LEU A 32 7.29 3.22 10.37
C LEU A 32 7.30 3.09 11.90
N ALA A 33 7.52 4.18 12.63
CA ALA A 33 7.49 4.17 14.09
C ALA A 33 6.13 3.72 14.68
N VAL A 34 5.02 3.96 13.97
CA VAL A 34 3.67 3.61 14.46
C VAL A 34 3.01 2.46 13.71
N LEU A 35 3.36 2.22 12.45
CA LEU A 35 2.78 1.16 11.60
C LEU A 35 3.69 -0.09 11.52
N GLY A 36 5.00 0.08 11.71
CA GLY A 36 5.99 -1.00 11.67
C GLY A 36 5.96 -1.99 12.86
N PRO A 37 5.69 -1.57 14.12
CA PRO A 37 5.84 -2.45 15.29
C PRO A 37 5.04 -3.76 15.22
N ARG A 38 3.84 -3.72 14.63
CA ARG A 38 3.03 -4.94 14.45
C ARG A 38 3.73 -5.95 13.53
N THR A 39 4.33 -5.49 12.43
CA THR A 39 5.06 -6.35 11.49
C THR A 39 6.34 -6.89 12.13
N VAL A 40 7.05 -6.04 12.90
CA VAL A 40 8.21 -6.47 13.70
C VAL A 40 7.83 -7.61 14.64
N SER A 41 6.74 -7.45 15.40
CA SER A 41 6.23 -8.47 16.31
C SER A 41 5.80 -9.75 15.57
N ALA A 42 5.04 -9.61 14.48
CA ALA A 42 4.53 -10.74 13.70
C ALA A 42 5.63 -11.59 13.04
N THR A 43 6.81 -11.01 12.78
CA THR A 43 7.94 -11.70 12.16
C THR A 43 9.00 -12.16 13.15
N ALA A 44 8.89 -11.79 14.44
CA ALA A 44 9.93 -12.01 15.44
C ALA A 44 10.34 -13.48 15.62
N ALA A 45 9.37 -14.41 15.66
CA ALA A 45 9.66 -15.83 15.79
C ALA A 45 10.49 -16.36 14.60
N ARG A 46 10.10 -15.99 13.38
CA ARG A 46 10.81 -16.38 12.16
C ARG A 46 12.19 -15.73 12.07
N ARG A 47 12.35 -14.49 12.52
CA ARG A 47 13.67 -13.83 12.58
C ARG A 47 14.62 -14.54 13.52
N ARG A 48 14.16 -14.94 14.72
CA ARG A 48 14.95 -15.75 15.66
C ARG A 48 15.36 -17.10 15.08
N GLU A 49 14.42 -17.82 14.46
CA GLU A 49 14.72 -19.10 13.79
C GLU A 49 15.81 -18.96 12.72
N LEU A 50 15.77 -17.85 11.97
CA LEU A 50 16.74 -17.56 10.91
C LEU A 50 18.04 -16.92 11.44
N GLY A 51 18.14 -16.61 12.73
CA GLY A 51 19.27 -15.90 13.33
C GLY A 51 19.46 -14.48 12.78
N VAL A 52 18.38 -13.80 12.41
CA VAL A 52 18.44 -12.45 11.80
C VAL A 52 18.83 -11.39 12.81
N ASP A 53 18.33 -11.49 14.04
CA ASP A 53 18.49 -10.45 15.04
C ASP A 53 19.98 -10.33 15.48
N GLU A 54 20.71 -11.45 15.58
CA GLU A 54 22.14 -11.50 15.92
C GLU A 54 23.06 -10.98 14.79
N ARG A 55 22.52 -10.86 13.56
CA ARG A 55 23.27 -10.46 12.36
C ARG A 55 22.93 -9.06 11.90
N LEU A 56 21.98 -8.39 12.56
CA LEU A 56 21.37 -7.18 12.02
C LEU A 56 22.37 -6.02 11.90
N ASP A 57 23.27 -5.87 12.87
CA ASP A 57 24.28 -4.81 12.83
C ASP A 57 25.32 -5.04 11.73
N ALA A 58 25.88 -6.25 11.63
CA ALA A 58 26.80 -6.62 10.54
C ALA A 58 26.13 -6.51 9.16
N ALA A 59 24.84 -6.86 9.06
CA ALA A 59 24.07 -6.72 7.83
C ALA A 59 23.81 -5.26 7.47
N ARG A 60 23.53 -4.40 8.45
CA ARG A 60 23.40 -2.95 8.30
C ARG A 60 24.68 -2.36 7.76
N GLU A 61 25.81 -2.62 8.41
CA GLU A 61 27.14 -2.14 7.99
C GLU A 61 27.47 -2.59 6.57
N THR A 62 27.32 -3.88 6.29
CA THR A 62 27.56 -4.46 4.95
C THR A 62 26.67 -3.82 3.88
N ALA A 63 25.39 -3.59 4.18
CA ALA A 63 24.45 -2.98 3.24
C ALA A 63 24.81 -1.51 2.96
N LEU A 64 25.12 -0.73 4.01
CA LEU A 64 25.53 0.67 3.86
C LEU A 64 26.86 0.78 3.09
N ALA A 65 27.82 -0.11 3.34
CA ALA A 65 29.07 -0.17 2.58
C ALA A 65 28.85 -0.48 1.09
N ALA A 66 27.88 -1.35 0.77
CA ALA A 66 27.49 -1.64 -0.62
C ALA A 66 26.80 -0.44 -1.30
N LEU A 67 26.12 0.41 -0.53
CA LEU A 67 25.36 1.58 -0.99
C LEU A 67 26.17 2.89 -1.02
N ARG A 68 27.43 2.90 -0.54
CA ARG A 68 28.26 4.11 -0.42
C ARG A 68 28.46 4.92 -1.70
N HIS A 69 28.33 4.27 -2.85
CA HIS A 69 28.50 4.88 -4.19
C HIS A 69 27.16 5.16 -4.88
N GLY A 70 26.07 5.13 -4.13
CA GLY A 70 24.72 5.43 -4.62
C GLY A 70 23.78 4.23 -4.63
N PRO A 71 22.56 4.41 -5.18
CA PRO A 71 21.51 3.40 -5.18
C PRO A 71 21.93 2.09 -5.84
N GLN A 72 21.61 0.95 -5.21
CA GLN A 72 21.99 -0.39 -5.71
C GLN A 72 20.80 -1.32 -5.86
N PRO A 73 20.84 -2.29 -6.80
CA PRO A 73 19.84 -3.35 -6.85
C PRO A 73 19.93 -4.22 -5.58
N ARG A 74 18.81 -4.79 -5.16
CA ARG A 74 18.75 -5.69 -3.99
C ARG A 74 19.73 -6.86 -4.11
N GLU A 75 19.92 -7.34 -5.33
CA GLU A 75 20.83 -8.45 -5.66
C GLU A 75 22.27 -8.12 -5.27
N ARG A 76 22.69 -6.84 -5.32
CA ARG A 76 24.00 -6.42 -4.86
C ARG A 76 24.15 -6.52 -3.34
N LEU A 77 23.10 -6.19 -2.58
CA LEU A 77 23.08 -6.33 -1.13
C LEU A 77 23.08 -7.81 -0.73
N HIS A 78 22.32 -8.65 -1.44
CA HIS A 78 22.33 -10.09 -1.23
C HIS A 78 23.73 -10.68 -1.46
N ALA A 79 24.41 -10.30 -2.54
CA ALA A 79 25.77 -10.74 -2.82
C ALA A 79 26.75 -10.30 -1.71
N ALA A 80 26.67 -9.04 -1.26
CA ALA A 80 27.51 -8.54 -0.17
C ALA A 80 27.27 -9.30 1.15
N TRP A 81 26.02 -9.62 1.48
CA TRP A 81 25.72 -10.44 2.66
C TRP A 81 26.16 -11.90 2.52
N GLU A 82 26.13 -12.47 1.31
CA GLU A 82 26.67 -13.80 1.04
C GLU A 82 28.19 -13.82 1.26
N GLU A 83 28.91 -12.85 0.67
CA GLU A 83 30.36 -12.67 0.83
C GLU A 83 30.76 -12.50 2.31
N ALA A 84 29.92 -11.81 3.10
CA ALA A 84 30.12 -11.63 4.54
C ALA A 84 29.66 -12.84 5.39
N GLY A 85 29.21 -13.94 4.78
CA GLY A 85 28.74 -15.14 5.50
C GLY A 85 27.44 -14.96 6.27
N LEU A 86 26.63 -13.96 5.92
CA LEU A 86 25.43 -13.57 6.65
C LEU A 86 24.18 -14.33 6.22
N LEU A 87 24.13 -14.94 5.02
CA LEU A 87 22.88 -15.48 4.45
C LEU A 87 22.52 -16.90 4.86
N GLY A 88 23.43 -17.88 4.79
CA GLY A 88 23.46 -19.23 5.42
C GLY A 88 22.17 -20.05 5.70
N ALA A 89 20.98 -19.61 5.28
CA ALA A 89 19.67 -20.22 5.49
C ALA A 89 18.66 -19.62 4.49
N PRO A 90 17.80 -20.45 3.86
CA PRO A 90 16.77 -19.95 2.95
C PRO A 90 15.84 -18.94 3.62
N GLY A 91 15.62 -17.81 2.94
CA GLY A 91 14.74 -16.74 3.41
C GLY A 91 15.37 -15.73 4.38
N ARG A 92 16.60 -15.95 4.86
CA ARG A 92 17.27 -14.98 5.75
C ARG A 92 17.49 -13.63 5.07
N ALA A 93 17.89 -13.61 3.80
CA ALA A 93 18.06 -12.39 3.01
C ALA A 93 16.78 -11.51 3.00
N TYR A 94 15.61 -12.13 2.84
CA TYR A 94 14.33 -11.42 2.87
C TYR A 94 14.07 -10.79 4.25
N HIS A 95 14.33 -11.51 5.34
CA HIS A 95 14.11 -10.99 6.68
C HIS A 95 15.15 -9.94 7.11
N LEU A 96 16.39 -9.99 6.60
CA LEU A 96 17.37 -8.91 6.75
C LEU A 96 16.89 -7.65 6.03
N MET A 97 16.48 -7.77 4.76
CA MET A 97 15.88 -6.67 4.00
C MET A 97 14.69 -6.07 4.75
N LEU A 98 13.75 -6.91 5.21
CA LEU A 98 12.56 -6.45 5.91
C LEU A 98 12.90 -5.75 7.22
N ALA A 99 13.82 -6.29 8.03
CA ALA A 99 14.23 -5.69 9.29
C ALA A 99 14.85 -4.29 9.08
N LEU A 100 15.80 -4.19 8.14
CA LEU A 100 16.47 -2.92 7.80
C LEU A 100 15.55 -1.88 7.15
N HIS A 101 14.41 -2.29 6.61
CA HIS A 101 13.41 -1.32 6.14
C HIS A 101 12.43 -0.91 7.23
N LEU A 102 12.08 -1.82 8.15
CA LEU A 102 11.17 -1.53 9.26
C LEU A 102 11.80 -0.62 10.31
N ASP A 103 13.11 -0.68 10.49
CA ASP A 103 13.86 0.20 11.39
C ASP A 103 14.33 1.52 10.72
N ALA A 104 13.88 1.75 9.48
CA ALA A 104 14.22 2.92 8.67
C ALA A 104 15.72 3.09 8.38
N THR A 105 16.48 2.00 8.27
CA THR A 105 17.86 2.05 7.71
C THR A 105 17.84 2.23 6.20
N LEU A 106 17.02 1.41 5.55
CA LEU A 106 16.95 1.27 4.10
C LEU A 106 15.54 1.58 3.63
N CYS A 107 15.45 2.13 2.42
CA CYS A 107 14.21 2.18 1.68
C CYS A 107 14.47 1.88 0.21
N MET A 108 13.41 1.67 -0.56
CA MET A 108 13.52 1.57 -2.00
C MET A 108 13.25 2.94 -2.62
N GLY A 109 14.27 3.50 -3.26
CA GLY A 109 14.29 4.85 -3.82
C GLY A 109 14.04 4.86 -5.32
N PRO A 110 15.01 5.27 -6.16
CA PRO A 110 14.81 5.43 -7.59
C PRO A 110 14.56 4.10 -8.31
N LEU A 111 13.95 4.17 -9.49
CA LEU A 111 13.93 3.03 -10.40
C LEU A 111 15.26 2.92 -11.13
N ALA A 112 15.71 1.69 -11.37
CA ALA A 112 16.86 1.43 -12.21
C ALA A 112 16.64 1.99 -13.63
N ALA A 113 17.71 2.50 -14.24
CA ALA A 113 17.67 3.10 -15.57
C ALA A 113 17.14 2.09 -16.61
N GLY A 114 16.14 2.49 -17.39
CA GLY A 114 15.54 1.63 -18.41
C GLY A 114 14.73 0.42 -17.87
N ALA A 115 14.63 0.23 -16.55
CA ALA A 115 13.99 -0.93 -15.94
C ALA A 115 12.79 -0.53 -15.04
N ARG A 116 12.12 -1.56 -14.51
CA ARG A 116 11.01 -1.41 -13.54
C ARG A 116 11.44 -1.73 -12.10
N ASP A 117 12.64 -2.26 -11.92
CA ASP A 117 13.18 -2.60 -10.61
C ASP A 117 13.52 -1.35 -9.83
N GLN A 118 13.30 -1.41 -8.53
CA GLN A 118 13.58 -0.31 -7.63
C GLN A 118 14.91 -0.56 -6.91
N LEU A 119 15.74 0.47 -6.88
CA LEU A 119 17.02 0.43 -6.21
C LEU A 119 16.84 0.71 -4.71
N VAL A 120 17.67 0.07 -3.91
CA VAL A 120 17.76 0.27 -2.47
C VAL A 120 18.68 1.46 -2.21
N VAL A 121 18.35 2.26 -1.20
CA VAL A 121 19.11 3.43 -0.76
C VAL A 121 19.13 3.50 0.77
N PRO A 122 20.16 4.11 1.38
CA PRO A 122 20.14 4.48 2.78
C PRO A 122 19.08 5.57 3.02
N VAL A 123 18.26 5.40 4.05
CA VAL A 123 17.26 6.40 4.45
C VAL A 123 17.93 7.70 4.89
N ALA A 124 19.09 7.62 5.54
CA ALA A 124 19.86 8.79 5.96
C ALA A 124 20.26 9.69 4.77
N ASP A 125 20.61 9.10 3.63
CA ASP A 125 21.09 9.84 2.46
C ASP A 125 19.95 10.29 1.54
N TRP A 126 18.81 9.58 1.57
CA TRP A 126 17.73 9.76 0.60
C TRP A 126 16.47 10.44 1.15
N VAL A 127 16.24 10.33 2.47
CA VAL A 127 15.03 10.83 3.11
C VAL A 127 15.38 12.05 3.97
N PRO A 128 14.81 13.24 3.67
CA PRO A 128 15.04 14.44 4.45
C PRO A 128 14.83 14.18 5.94
N GLU A 129 15.72 14.72 6.78
CA GLU A 129 15.47 14.77 8.22
C GLU A 129 14.36 15.80 8.47
N THR A 130 13.15 15.30 8.71
CA THR A 130 12.08 16.10 9.27
C THR A 130 12.26 16.09 10.78
N GLY A 131 12.47 17.25 11.39
CA GLY A 131 12.69 17.39 12.85
C GLY A 131 11.49 16.99 13.72
N GLU A 132 10.43 16.42 13.12
CA GLU A 132 9.32 15.84 13.85
C GLU A 132 9.67 14.42 14.32
N ALA A 133 10.06 14.31 15.59
CA ALA A 133 9.96 13.03 16.26
C ALA A 133 8.50 12.52 16.20
N PRO A 134 8.25 11.21 16.07
CA PRO A 134 6.92 10.65 16.27
C PRO A 134 6.49 10.92 17.71
N GLY A 135 5.89 12.09 17.94
CA GLY A 135 5.54 12.56 19.27
C GLY A 135 4.66 11.52 19.96
N ARG A 136 4.98 11.20 21.21
CA ARG A 136 4.07 10.42 22.05
C ARG A 136 2.84 11.28 22.30
N ALA A 137 1.65 10.69 22.14
CA ALA A 137 0.43 11.40 22.50
C ALA A 137 0.46 11.76 24.00
N PRO A 138 -0.03 12.94 24.41
CA PRO A 138 -0.46 13.14 25.78
C PRO A 138 -1.48 12.04 26.11
N ALA A 139 -1.36 11.36 27.26
CA ALA A 139 -2.35 10.38 27.65
C ALA A 139 -3.70 11.08 27.96
N PRO A 140 -4.86 10.57 27.50
CA PRO A 140 -5.10 9.44 26.61
C PRO A 140 -5.49 9.89 25.18
N GLY A 141 -4.54 10.33 24.37
CA GLY A 141 -4.72 10.69 22.95
C GLY A 141 -4.08 9.70 21.98
N ALA A 142 -4.38 9.83 20.68
CA ALA A 142 -3.64 9.14 19.62
C ALA A 142 -2.35 9.90 19.27
N PRO A 143 -1.25 9.22 18.89
CA PRO A 143 -0.02 9.91 18.47
C PRO A 143 -0.32 10.87 17.29
N PRO A 144 0.28 12.08 17.23
CA PRO A 144 0.02 13.03 16.16
C PRO A 144 0.19 12.45 14.75
N VAL A 145 1.18 11.58 14.55
CA VAL A 145 1.37 10.85 13.29
C VAL A 145 0.17 9.95 12.94
N VAL A 146 -0.45 9.29 13.92
CA VAL A 146 -1.67 8.50 13.70
C VAL A 146 -2.84 9.42 13.37
N VAL A 147 -2.97 10.56 14.04
CA VAL A 147 -4.01 11.56 13.71
C VAL A 147 -3.89 12.04 12.27
N ARG A 148 -2.68 12.45 11.84
CA ARG A 148 -2.41 12.87 10.45
C ARG A 148 -2.69 11.75 9.45
N TRP A 149 -2.27 10.53 9.77
CA TRP A 149 -2.51 9.37 8.91
C TRP A 149 -4.01 9.07 8.78
N VAL A 150 -4.77 9.10 9.88
CA VAL A 150 -6.22 8.85 9.88
C VAL A 150 -6.94 9.95 9.09
N ARG A 151 -6.56 11.22 9.29
CA ARG A 151 -7.06 12.34 8.46
C ARG A 151 -6.86 12.07 6.97
N ARG A 152 -5.65 11.66 6.55
CA ARG A 152 -5.34 11.34 5.14
C ARG A 152 -6.15 10.15 4.63
N TYR A 153 -6.34 9.11 5.44
CA TYR A 153 -7.18 7.96 5.09
C TYR A 153 -8.63 8.40 4.86
N LEU A 154 -9.23 9.17 5.77
CA LEU A 154 -10.62 9.65 5.64
C LEU A 154 -10.82 10.65 4.49
N ARG A 155 -9.79 11.44 4.13
CA ARG A 155 -9.82 12.32 2.95
C ARG A 155 -9.74 11.57 1.61
N SER A 156 -9.18 10.36 1.60
CA SER A 156 -8.99 9.58 0.37
C SER A 156 -9.99 8.42 0.21
N HIS A 157 -10.43 7.81 1.32
CA HIS A 157 -11.30 6.64 1.38
C HIS A 157 -12.64 6.92 2.07
N GLY A 158 -12.87 8.12 2.57
CA GLY A 158 -14.16 8.45 3.20
C GLY A 158 -15.33 8.33 2.20
N PRO A 159 -16.57 8.08 2.67
CA PRO A 159 -16.95 7.66 4.02
C PRO A 159 -16.45 6.26 4.38
N ALA A 160 -15.76 6.13 5.53
CA ALA A 160 -15.21 4.88 6.02
C ALA A 160 -15.38 4.73 7.53
N SER A 161 -15.50 3.49 8.04
CA SER A 161 -15.63 3.26 9.48
C SER A 161 -14.25 3.30 10.18
N VAL A 162 -14.27 3.48 11.51
CA VAL A 162 -13.08 3.26 12.34
C VAL A 162 -12.51 1.84 12.16
N ALA A 163 -13.38 0.85 11.90
CA ALA A 163 -12.96 -0.53 11.69
C ALA A 163 -12.20 -0.71 10.35
N ASP A 164 -12.61 0.00 9.30
CA ASP A 164 -11.93 -0.01 8.00
C ASP A 164 -10.54 0.60 8.11
N ALA A 165 -10.44 1.81 8.68
CA ALA A 165 -9.16 2.48 8.91
C ALA A 165 -8.20 1.65 9.77
N ALA A 166 -8.71 1.08 10.87
CA ALA A 166 -7.90 0.23 11.76
C ALA A 166 -7.40 -1.04 11.06
N ARG A 167 -8.26 -1.71 10.28
CA ARG A 167 -7.87 -2.89 9.50
C ARG A 167 -6.86 -2.53 8.43
N TRP A 168 -7.09 -1.43 7.69
CA TRP A 168 -6.20 -0.99 6.62
C TRP A 168 -4.82 -0.59 7.17
N ALA A 169 -4.74 0.11 8.29
CA ALA A 169 -3.47 0.45 8.96
C ALA A 169 -2.79 -0.74 9.63
N ALA A 170 -3.58 -1.75 10.01
CA ALA A 170 -3.24 -2.74 11.04
C ALA A 170 -3.00 -2.14 12.45
N LEU A 171 -3.70 -1.05 12.78
CA LEU A 171 -3.65 -0.38 14.09
C LEU A 171 -4.77 -0.87 15.03
N PRO A 172 -4.61 -0.72 16.36
CA PRO A 172 -5.71 -0.94 17.30
C PRO A 172 -6.88 0.00 17.04
N ARG A 173 -8.11 -0.54 17.07
CA ARG A 173 -9.35 0.26 16.88
C ARG A 173 -9.46 1.43 17.86
N ALA A 174 -9.01 1.24 19.11
CA ALA A 174 -9.03 2.30 20.12
C ALA A 174 -8.13 3.48 19.73
N THR A 175 -6.94 3.21 19.17
CA THR A 175 -6.02 4.25 18.69
C THR A 175 -6.61 5.03 17.53
N VAL A 176 -7.24 4.34 16.57
CA VAL A 176 -7.91 5.00 15.44
C VAL A 176 -9.12 5.81 15.91
N ARG A 177 -9.92 5.29 16.83
CA ARG A 177 -11.06 6.03 17.42
C ARG A 177 -10.60 7.31 18.13
N ALA A 178 -9.54 7.22 18.93
CA ALA A 178 -8.96 8.38 19.59
C ALA A 178 -8.42 9.41 18.59
N ALA A 179 -7.89 8.95 17.45
CA ALA A 179 -7.45 9.84 16.37
C ALA A 179 -8.63 10.54 15.68
N VAL A 180 -9.71 9.82 15.38
CA VAL A 180 -10.93 10.43 14.79
C VAL A 180 -11.55 11.46 15.73
N ALA A 181 -11.60 11.18 17.04
CA ALA A 181 -12.22 12.05 18.03
C ALA A 181 -11.58 13.44 18.17
N VAL A 182 -10.33 13.61 17.73
CA VAL A 182 -9.62 14.90 17.78
C VAL A 182 -9.56 15.61 16.42
N LEU A 183 -10.13 15.03 15.37
CA LEU A 183 -10.24 15.67 14.07
C LEU A 183 -11.45 16.60 14.04
N ASP A 184 -11.20 17.87 13.74
CA ASP A 184 -12.20 18.92 13.55
C ASP A 184 -12.61 19.09 12.07
N ASP A 185 -11.87 18.47 11.14
CA ASP A 185 -12.05 18.56 9.70
C ASP A 185 -12.74 17.32 9.07
N VAL A 186 -13.48 16.56 9.87
CA VAL A 186 -14.24 15.39 9.44
C VAL A 186 -15.67 15.39 9.99
N VAL A 187 -16.57 14.72 9.29
CA VAL A 187 -17.98 14.57 9.67
C VAL A 187 -18.38 13.11 9.73
N ALA A 188 -19.28 12.79 10.67
CA ALA A 188 -19.95 11.51 10.74
C ALA A 188 -21.17 11.48 9.80
N VAL A 189 -21.32 10.39 9.06
CA VAL A 189 -22.50 10.07 8.24
C VAL A 189 -22.91 8.65 8.54
N HIS A 190 -24.16 8.30 8.23
CA HIS A 190 -24.66 6.94 8.38
C HIS A 190 -24.98 6.35 7.01
N ASP A 191 -24.56 5.11 6.79
CA ASP A 191 -24.99 4.38 5.59
C ASP A 191 -26.44 3.90 5.69
N ALA A 192 -26.95 3.26 4.63
CA ALA A 192 -28.30 2.72 4.60
C ALA A 192 -28.56 1.60 5.63
N ARG A 193 -27.52 1.06 6.27
CA ARG A 193 -27.61 0.05 7.32
C ARG A 193 -27.46 0.65 8.72
N GLY A 194 -27.32 1.97 8.83
CA GLY A 194 -27.10 2.66 10.10
C GLY A 194 -25.68 2.55 10.63
N GLN A 195 -24.71 2.11 9.82
CA GLN A 195 -23.30 2.10 10.22
C GLN A 195 -22.77 3.53 10.19
N GLU A 196 -22.19 3.99 11.30
CA GLU A 196 -21.48 5.25 11.37
C GLU A 196 -20.17 5.18 10.57
N LEU A 197 -20.00 6.14 9.66
CA LEU A 197 -18.85 6.32 8.77
C LEU A 197 -18.34 7.75 8.91
N TRP A 198 -17.05 7.94 8.66
CA TRP A 198 -16.37 9.23 8.77
C TRP A 198 -15.74 9.63 7.43
N CYS A 199 -15.77 10.92 7.12
CA CYS A 199 -15.11 11.48 5.93
C CYS A 199 -14.85 12.98 6.08
N ALA A 200 -13.94 13.52 5.28
CA ALA A 200 -13.84 14.97 5.13
C ALA A 200 -15.04 15.51 4.33
N PRO A 201 -15.60 16.69 4.68
CA PRO A 201 -16.75 17.28 3.98
C PRO A 201 -16.56 17.40 2.46
N GLU A 202 -15.33 17.69 2.01
CA GLU A 202 -15.00 17.79 0.57
C GLU A 202 -15.27 16.48 -0.19
N VAL A 203 -15.11 15.32 0.48
CA VAL A 203 -15.33 14.00 -0.11
C VAL A 203 -16.82 13.79 -0.41
N LEU A 204 -17.70 14.17 0.52
CA LEU A 204 -19.15 14.14 0.30
C LEU A 204 -19.56 15.08 -0.84
N GLY A 205 -19.02 16.30 -0.83
CA GLY A 205 -19.30 17.27 -1.89
C GLY A 205 -18.86 16.79 -3.28
N ALA A 206 -17.73 16.08 -3.36
CA ALA A 206 -17.26 15.49 -4.61
C ALA A 206 -18.18 14.36 -5.11
N ALA A 207 -18.68 13.50 -4.21
CA ALA A 207 -19.57 12.39 -4.56
C ALA A 207 -20.83 12.86 -5.30
N VAL A 208 -21.45 13.94 -4.82
CA VAL A 208 -22.65 14.55 -5.44
C VAL A 208 -22.37 15.01 -6.88
N ARG A 209 -21.17 15.52 -7.17
CA ARG A 209 -20.77 16.02 -8.49
C ARG A 209 -20.26 14.93 -9.44
N ALA A 210 -19.82 13.79 -8.89
CA ALA A 210 -19.13 12.75 -9.65
C ALA A 210 -20.07 11.75 -10.35
N ASP A 211 -21.38 11.82 -10.15
CA ASP A 211 -22.32 10.73 -10.40
C ASP A 211 -22.16 10.08 -11.79
N ARG A 212 -22.08 10.87 -12.87
CA ARG A 212 -21.90 10.32 -14.23
C ARG A 212 -20.52 9.68 -14.50
N ARG A 213 -19.44 10.24 -13.94
CA ARG A 213 -18.08 9.68 -14.13
C ARG A 213 -17.86 8.47 -13.22
N ALA A 214 -18.33 8.55 -11.98
CA ALA A 214 -18.30 7.47 -11.01
C ALA A 214 -19.15 6.28 -11.48
N ALA A 215 -20.30 6.54 -12.11
CA ALA A 215 -21.16 5.50 -12.68
C ALA A 215 -20.59 4.86 -13.98
N GLY A 216 -19.47 5.36 -14.50
CA GLY A 216 -18.81 4.85 -15.69
C GLY A 216 -18.22 3.45 -15.53
N VAL A 217 -17.49 3.00 -16.58
CA VAL A 217 -16.75 1.74 -16.55
C VAL A 217 -15.27 2.03 -16.37
N HIS A 218 -14.66 1.41 -15.35
CA HIS A 218 -13.25 1.56 -15.01
C HIS A 218 -12.56 0.20 -15.01
N LEU A 219 -11.34 0.15 -15.55
CA LEU A 219 -10.46 -1.02 -15.49
C LEU A 219 -9.40 -0.75 -14.44
N LEU A 220 -9.59 -1.32 -13.24
CA LEU A 220 -8.69 -1.09 -12.13
C LEU A 220 -7.58 -2.16 -12.11
N PRO A 221 -6.34 -1.78 -11.78
CA PRO A 221 -5.21 -2.70 -11.66
C PRO A 221 -5.41 -3.74 -10.55
N PRO A 222 -4.57 -4.79 -10.50
CA PRO A 222 -4.51 -5.64 -9.32
C PRO A 222 -4.11 -4.80 -8.11
N PHE A 223 -4.59 -5.19 -6.92
CA PHE A 223 -4.33 -4.50 -5.64
C PHE A 223 -4.83 -3.05 -5.55
N ASP A 224 -5.82 -2.66 -6.38
CA ASP A 224 -6.37 -1.31 -6.33
C ASP A 224 -7.11 -1.01 -5.00
N GLU A 225 -6.88 0.18 -4.43
CA GLU A 225 -7.46 0.61 -3.15
C GLU A 225 -8.99 0.67 -3.16
N TYR A 226 -9.63 0.71 -4.33
CA TYR A 226 -11.08 0.61 -4.43
C TYR A 226 -11.65 -0.67 -3.78
N VAL A 227 -10.87 -1.76 -3.79
CA VAL A 227 -11.20 -3.02 -3.12
C VAL A 227 -10.43 -3.19 -1.82
N LEU A 228 -9.16 -2.75 -1.78
CA LEU A 228 -8.27 -3.00 -0.65
C LEU A 228 -8.48 -2.03 0.52
N GLY A 229 -9.00 -0.83 0.27
CA GLY A 229 -9.14 0.26 1.22
C GLY A 229 -10.09 -0.03 2.37
N TYR A 230 -11.03 -0.97 2.18
CA TYR A 230 -12.11 -1.25 3.13
C TYR A 230 -12.07 -2.68 3.65
N GLY A 231 -12.44 -2.84 4.92
CA GLY A 231 -12.64 -4.15 5.54
C GLY A 231 -13.95 -4.80 5.12
N ASP A 232 -15.04 -4.03 5.19
CA ASP A 232 -16.29 -4.43 4.53
C ASP A 232 -16.27 -3.96 3.06
N ARG A 233 -16.34 -4.92 2.14
CA ARG A 233 -16.34 -4.67 0.69
C ARG A 233 -17.74 -4.73 0.10
N SER A 234 -18.78 -4.94 0.91
CA SER A 234 -20.14 -5.18 0.43
C SER A 234 -20.73 -4.01 -0.36
N HIS A 235 -20.20 -2.80 -0.17
CA HIS A 235 -20.55 -1.62 -0.97
C HIS A 235 -20.12 -1.76 -2.43
N VAL A 236 -18.95 -2.32 -2.69
CA VAL A 236 -18.34 -2.39 -4.03
C VAL A 236 -18.41 -3.78 -4.66
N LEU A 237 -18.52 -4.84 -3.85
CA LEU A 237 -18.44 -6.23 -4.31
C LEU A 237 -19.46 -7.10 -3.57
N ALA A 238 -20.31 -7.79 -4.34
CA ALA A 238 -21.19 -8.80 -3.77
C ALA A 238 -20.37 -9.99 -3.22
N GLY A 239 -20.66 -10.41 -1.99
CA GLY A 239 -19.86 -11.44 -1.29
C GLY A 239 -19.69 -12.75 -2.07
N ARG A 240 -20.71 -13.17 -2.83
CA ARG A 240 -20.66 -14.36 -3.71
C ARG A 240 -19.55 -14.32 -4.77
N HIS A 241 -19.08 -13.12 -5.12
CA HIS A 241 -18.04 -12.93 -6.14
C HIS A 241 -16.63 -12.74 -5.54
N ALA A 242 -16.47 -12.75 -4.22
CA ALA A 242 -15.17 -12.52 -3.57
C ALA A 242 -14.07 -13.48 -4.04
N ALA A 243 -14.38 -14.77 -4.17
CA ALA A 243 -13.43 -15.78 -4.64
C ALA A 243 -13.02 -15.59 -6.12
N ARG A 244 -13.80 -14.83 -6.91
CA ARG A 244 -13.47 -14.55 -8.32
C ARG A 244 -12.37 -13.51 -8.46
N ILE A 245 -12.26 -12.58 -7.50
CA ILE A 245 -11.23 -11.53 -7.49
C ILE A 245 -10.02 -11.85 -6.61
N VAL A 246 -10.19 -12.69 -5.58
CA VAL A 246 -9.10 -13.20 -4.74
C VAL A 246 -9.26 -14.73 -4.58
N PRO A 247 -8.89 -15.51 -5.61
CA PRO A 247 -8.98 -16.96 -5.53
C PRO A 247 -8.16 -17.52 -4.38
N GLY A 248 -8.74 -18.45 -3.60
CA GLY A 248 -8.06 -19.09 -2.48
C GLY A 248 -7.77 -18.17 -1.28
N ALA A 249 -8.32 -16.95 -1.25
CA ALA A 249 -8.14 -15.98 -0.16
C ALA A 249 -6.66 -15.70 0.21
N ASN A 250 -5.74 -15.90 -0.74
CA ASN A 250 -4.29 -15.79 -0.54
C ASN A 250 -3.77 -14.34 -0.55
N GLY A 251 -4.65 -13.36 -0.68
CA GLY A 251 -4.31 -11.94 -0.74
C GLY A 251 -3.81 -11.45 -2.10
N VAL A 252 -3.83 -12.28 -3.16
CA VAL A 252 -3.49 -11.87 -4.53
C VAL A 252 -4.75 -11.40 -5.25
N PHE A 253 -4.89 -10.08 -5.41
CA PHE A 253 -6.06 -9.46 -6.02
C PHE A 253 -5.92 -9.37 -7.54
N LYS A 254 -6.92 -9.86 -8.26
CA LYS A 254 -7.00 -9.72 -9.72
C LYS A 254 -7.34 -8.27 -10.14
N PRO A 255 -6.98 -7.85 -11.35
CA PRO A 255 -7.50 -6.62 -11.95
C PRO A 255 -9.02 -6.69 -12.07
N THR A 256 -9.72 -5.59 -11.76
CA THR A 256 -11.19 -5.57 -11.68
C THR A 256 -11.83 -4.64 -12.70
N VAL A 257 -13.01 -5.03 -13.17
CA VAL A 257 -13.90 -4.19 -13.98
C VAL A 257 -14.93 -3.59 -13.03
N VAL A 258 -14.94 -2.27 -12.91
CA VAL A 258 -15.95 -1.54 -12.14
C VAL A 258 -16.93 -0.90 -13.09
N ALA A 259 -18.23 -1.06 -12.85
CA ALA A 259 -19.29 -0.39 -13.59
C ALA A 259 -20.36 0.10 -12.62
N GLY A 260 -20.73 1.39 -12.68
CA GLY A 260 -21.74 1.92 -11.77
C GLY A 260 -21.30 1.89 -10.29
N GLY A 261 -20.00 2.02 -10.02
CA GLY A 261 -19.47 1.88 -8.66
C GLY A 261 -19.54 0.46 -8.07
N ARG A 262 -19.69 -0.59 -8.91
CA ARG A 262 -19.62 -1.98 -8.46
C ARG A 262 -18.62 -2.77 -9.27
N VAL A 263 -17.89 -3.66 -8.61
CA VAL A 263 -17.05 -4.66 -9.26
C VAL A 263 -17.96 -5.68 -9.93
N VAL A 264 -17.90 -5.73 -11.27
CA VAL A 264 -18.75 -6.55 -12.13
C VAL A 264 -17.97 -7.61 -12.90
N GLY A 265 -16.66 -7.72 -12.68
CA GLY A 265 -15.81 -8.63 -13.44
C GLY A 265 -14.34 -8.50 -13.13
N THR A 266 -13.55 -9.36 -13.78
CA THR A 266 -12.10 -9.23 -13.88
C THR A 266 -11.69 -8.93 -15.31
N TRP A 267 -10.49 -8.37 -15.48
CA TRP A 267 -9.93 -8.16 -16.82
C TRP A 267 -8.46 -8.57 -16.88
N GLY A 268 -7.98 -8.80 -18.09
CA GLY A 268 -6.58 -9.09 -18.37
C GLY A 268 -6.18 -8.65 -19.77
N ARG A 269 -4.88 -8.76 -20.05
CA ARG A 269 -4.33 -8.63 -21.40
C ARG A 269 -4.21 -10.02 -22.03
N SER A 270 -4.62 -10.15 -23.29
CA SER A 270 -4.40 -11.37 -24.08
C SER A 270 -2.91 -11.68 -24.13
N ARG A 271 -2.58 -12.96 -23.94
CA ARG A 271 -1.20 -13.49 -23.99
C ARG A 271 -0.76 -13.84 -25.42
N ARG A 272 -1.66 -13.76 -26.40
CA ARG A 272 -1.36 -14.10 -27.80
C ARG A 272 -0.77 -12.89 -28.50
N ALA A 273 0.45 -13.04 -29.01
CA ALA A 273 1.14 -11.98 -29.78
C ALA A 273 0.34 -11.53 -31.02
N SER A 274 -0.43 -12.45 -31.63
CA SER A 274 -1.29 -12.19 -32.79
C SER A 274 -2.60 -11.44 -32.47
N SER A 275 -2.93 -11.26 -31.19
CA SER A 275 -4.13 -10.51 -30.77
C SER A 275 -3.88 -9.84 -29.42
N PRO A 276 -3.14 -8.72 -29.39
CA PRO A 276 -3.03 -7.89 -28.20
C PRO A 276 -4.40 -7.26 -27.92
N GLY A 277 -5.12 -7.81 -26.95
CA GLY A 277 -6.52 -7.46 -26.72
C GLY A 277 -6.90 -7.51 -25.25
N LEU A 278 -7.99 -6.83 -24.92
CA LEU A 278 -8.65 -6.88 -23.63
C LEU A 278 -9.37 -8.22 -23.48
N VAL A 279 -9.09 -8.95 -22.40
CA VAL A 279 -9.85 -10.13 -21.99
C VAL A 279 -10.75 -9.71 -20.83
N LEU A 280 -12.07 -9.84 -21.01
CA LEU A 280 -13.07 -9.56 -19.97
C LEU A 280 -13.67 -10.86 -19.45
N GLU A 281 -13.70 -10.99 -18.13
CA GLU A 281 -14.34 -12.09 -17.41
C GLU A 281 -15.43 -11.51 -16.49
N PRO A 282 -16.57 -11.08 -17.06
CA PRO A 282 -17.60 -10.45 -16.27
C PRO A 282 -18.31 -11.46 -15.38
N PHE A 283 -18.89 -10.97 -14.29
CA PHE A 283 -19.61 -11.81 -13.34
C PHE A 283 -20.96 -12.26 -13.84
N GLU A 284 -21.57 -11.37 -14.61
CA GLU A 284 -22.87 -11.45 -15.28
C GLU A 284 -22.70 -10.81 -16.68
N GLU A 285 -23.67 -10.95 -17.57
CA GLU A 285 -23.54 -10.38 -18.92
C GLU A 285 -23.41 -8.84 -18.89
N LEU A 286 -22.38 -8.31 -19.55
CA LEU A 286 -22.23 -6.87 -19.73
C LEU A 286 -22.99 -6.41 -20.97
N SER A 287 -23.75 -5.33 -20.83
CA SER A 287 -24.35 -4.66 -21.99
C SER A 287 -23.29 -4.25 -23.02
N ALA A 288 -23.69 -4.21 -24.28
CA ALA A 288 -22.80 -3.81 -25.38
C ALA A 288 -22.15 -2.43 -25.14
N THR A 289 -22.88 -1.50 -24.52
CA THR A 289 -22.36 -0.17 -24.14
C THR A 289 -21.26 -0.24 -23.09
N ARG A 290 -21.42 -1.07 -22.04
CA ARG A 290 -20.39 -1.26 -21.01
C ARG A 290 -19.15 -1.92 -21.58
N ARG A 291 -19.32 -2.95 -22.41
CA ARG A 291 -18.22 -3.62 -23.11
C ARG A 291 -17.40 -2.66 -23.97
N ARG A 292 -18.04 -1.88 -24.85
CA ARG A 292 -17.37 -0.86 -25.67
C ARG A 292 -16.66 0.20 -24.81
N THR A 293 -17.20 0.53 -23.65
CA THR A 293 -16.56 1.50 -22.74
C THR A 293 -15.31 0.90 -22.09
N ALA A 294 -15.35 -0.37 -21.68
CA ALA A 294 -14.17 -1.09 -21.18
C ALA A 294 -13.06 -1.16 -22.24
N GLU A 295 -13.40 -1.46 -23.49
CA GLU A 295 -12.44 -1.48 -24.61
C GLU A 295 -11.79 -0.11 -24.83
N ARG A 296 -12.57 0.97 -24.82
CA ARG A 296 -12.04 2.34 -24.89
C ARG A 296 -11.18 2.72 -23.68
N ALA A 297 -11.51 2.25 -22.48
CA ALA A 297 -10.71 2.46 -21.29
C ALA A 297 -9.37 1.74 -21.40
N PHE A 298 -9.39 0.48 -21.85
CA PHE A 298 -8.21 -0.34 -22.09
C PHE A 298 -7.25 0.28 -23.11
N ALA A 299 -7.78 0.82 -24.21
CA ALA A 299 -6.97 1.48 -25.25
C ALA A 299 -6.19 2.71 -24.74
N ARG A 300 -6.58 3.29 -23.60
CA ARG A 300 -5.87 4.41 -22.96
C ARG A 300 -4.85 3.97 -21.93
N LEU A 301 -4.85 2.69 -21.53
CA LEU A 301 -3.88 2.18 -20.58
C LEU A 301 -2.50 2.15 -21.24
N PRO A 302 -1.44 2.56 -20.52
CA PRO A 302 -0.09 2.49 -21.06
C PRO A 302 0.24 1.06 -21.51
N VAL A 303 0.94 0.96 -22.63
CA VAL A 303 1.50 -0.31 -23.11
C VAL A 303 2.56 -0.74 -22.09
N LEU A 304 2.39 -1.94 -21.54
CA LEU A 304 3.29 -2.48 -20.53
C LEU A 304 4.55 -3.09 -21.17
#